data_AF-A0A2G8JDX5-F1
#
_entry.id   AF-A0A2G8JDX5-F1
#
_cell.length_a   1.000
_cell.length_b   1.000
_cell.length_c   1.000
_cell.angle_alpha   90.00
_cell.angle_beta   90.00
_cell.angle_gamma   90.00
#
_symmetry.space_group_name_H-M   'P 1'
#
loop_
_entity.id
_entity.type
_entity.pdbx_description
1 polymer ?
#
loop_
_entity_poly.entity_id
_entity_poly.type
_entity_poly.pdbx_seq_one_letter_code
_entity_poly.pdbx_strand_id
1 'polypeptide(L)'
;MNRLILLTILVSYACAYEVAPTEVSLLSDGGVIKLLIQINVTCGDKLTTICLDNVLYLILLLRRARDYFSCVPLQCEQVTTPATTTAQSPTTTTASPSTSHGTTATTTQGSTTSTVQPVAGTLLFEDTFDTFDLDVWEHEITAGGGGNWEFQYYTNNRSNSYVRDNILYIKPTLTADKEGEGFLTSGTLNLWGASPADLCTGNNWYGCQRSGSYNNIINPIQSARLRTVNTFAFKYGKIEIEAQMPKGDWIWPAIWLLPKRNAYGQWPASGEIDLVECRGNLNLAAEDGTQVGVNQMGSTMHWGPYWPLNGWHQTHASVNLPDGKTFADGFHKYGLEWTSEGLKFYLDDTLILDVDPGTNGFWDYGAFDNTHPGIDNPWANSPNKLAPFDQEFYIIMNVAVGGTGYFSDSFTNTPKAKPWLNTSPTAAKDFYDAKADWYPTWNPDTNNGEDAAMKIKSVRVYTV
;
A
#
# COMPACT_ATOMS: atom_id res chain seq x y z
N MET A 1 20.56 -30.14 7.22
CA MET A 1 19.91 -31.30 6.57
C MET A 1 18.68 -30.92 5.75
N ASN A 2 17.65 -30.26 6.29
CA ASN A 2 16.40 -29.98 5.55
C ASN A 2 16.54 -29.09 4.30
N ARG A 3 17.53 -28.17 4.25
CA ARG A 3 17.80 -27.36 3.04
C ARG A 3 18.57 -28.11 1.94
N LEU A 4 19.29 -29.18 2.29
CA LEU A 4 20.06 -29.99 1.33
C LEU A 4 19.14 -30.97 0.59
N ILE A 5 18.15 -31.53 1.30
CA ILE A 5 17.12 -32.43 0.74
C ILE A 5 16.26 -31.69 -0.30
N LEU A 6 15.91 -30.42 -0.03
CA LEU A 6 15.13 -29.59 -0.97
C LEU A 6 15.91 -29.29 -2.25
N LEU A 7 17.24 -29.17 -2.17
CA LEU A 7 18.13 -28.93 -3.31
C LEU A 7 18.20 -30.15 -4.24
N THR A 8 18.31 -31.36 -3.67
CA THR A 8 18.31 -32.61 -4.43
C THR A 8 16.99 -32.84 -5.18
N ILE A 9 15.86 -32.44 -4.59
CA ILE A 9 14.51 -32.55 -5.18
C ILE A 9 14.31 -31.54 -6.33
N LEU A 10 14.83 -30.31 -6.20
CA LEU A 10 14.70 -29.28 -7.25
C LEU A 10 15.53 -29.59 -8.51
N VAL A 11 16.71 -30.18 -8.35
CA VAL A 11 17.57 -30.57 -9.49
C VAL A 11 16.99 -31.76 -10.26
N SER A 12 16.36 -32.71 -9.56
CA SER A 12 15.72 -33.88 -10.18
C SER A 12 14.40 -33.55 -10.91
N TYR A 13 13.70 -32.48 -10.53
CA TYR A 13 12.47 -32.03 -11.22
C TYR A 13 12.73 -31.24 -12.51
N ALA A 14 13.90 -30.60 -12.66
CA ALA A 14 14.18 -29.71 -13.79
C ALA A 14 14.74 -30.43 -15.04
N CYS A 15 15.16 -31.67 -14.88
CA CYS A 15 16.11 -32.31 -15.78
C CYS A 15 15.93 -33.82 -15.59
N ALA A 16 15.38 -34.55 -16.57
CA ALA A 16 15.15 -36.00 -16.52
C ALA A 16 16.47 -36.81 -16.50
N TYR A 17 17.27 -36.66 -15.45
CA TYR A 17 18.60 -37.25 -15.27
C TYR A 17 18.73 -37.87 -13.87
N GLU A 18 19.54 -38.92 -13.76
CA GLU A 18 19.93 -39.48 -12.47
C GLU A 18 21.02 -38.63 -11.83
N VAL A 19 20.74 -38.11 -10.63
CA VAL A 19 21.69 -37.35 -9.80
C VAL A 19 22.21 -38.27 -8.71
N ALA A 20 23.52 -38.57 -8.73
CA ALA A 20 24.19 -39.34 -7.69
C ALA A 20 24.37 -38.49 -6.40
N PRO A 21 24.53 -39.11 -5.21
CA PRO A 21 24.60 -38.37 -3.94
C PRO A 21 25.69 -37.29 -3.93
N THR A 22 25.32 -36.12 -3.43
CA THR A 22 26.18 -34.93 -3.30
C THR A 22 27.22 -35.14 -2.20
N GLU A 23 28.50 -34.95 -2.52
CA GLU A 23 29.56 -34.86 -1.51
C GLU A 23 29.76 -33.39 -1.10
N VAL A 24 29.77 -33.15 0.21
CA VAL A 24 30.02 -31.84 0.82
C VAL A 24 31.26 -31.95 1.68
N SER A 25 32.29 -31.17 1.34
CA SER A 25 33.54 -31.12 2.10
C SER A 25 33.82 -29.70 2.60
N LEU A 26 34.41 -29.62 3.80
CA LEU A 26 34.85 -28.38 4.42
C LEU A 26 36.37 -28.32 4.32
N LEU A 27 36.89 -27.29 3.65
CA LEU A 27 38.33 -27.03 3.59
C LEU A 27 38.64 -25.80 4.43
N SER A 28 39.61 -25.93 5.35
CA SER A 28 40.17 -24.80 6.09
C SER A 28 41.54 -24.44 5.53
N ASP A 29 41.65 -23.25 4.95
CA ASP A 29 42.93 -22.65 4.56
C ASP A 29 42.99 -21.24 5.14
N GLY A 30 44.07 -20.93 5.86
CA GLY A 30 44.33 -19.60 6.42
C GLY A 30 43.26 -18.98 7.34
N GLY A 31 42.36 -19.79 7.94
CA GLY A 31 41.29 -19.29 8.83
C GLY A 31 39.97 -18.93 8.16
N VAL A 32 39.82 -19.19 6.85
CA VAL A 32 38.56 -19.06 6.12
C VAL A 32 37.97 -20.45 5.86
N ILE A 33 36.75 -20.70 6.35
CA ILE A 33 36.02 -21.94 6.07
C ILE A 33 35.31 -21.78 4.72
N LYS A 34 35.68 -22.60 3.74
CA LYS A 34 34.99 -22.68 2.44
C LYS A 34 34.13 -23.93 2.39
N LEU A 35 32.88 -23.76 1.92
CA LEU A 35 31.95 -24.86 1.65
C LEU A 35 32.08 -25.22 0.17
N LEU A 36 32.69 -26.37 -0.11
CA LEU A 36 32.78 -26.90 -1.46
C LEU A 36 31.64 -27.90 -1.67
N ILE A 37 30.80 -27.64 -2.68
CA ILE A 37 29.71 -28.55 -3.06
C ILE A 37 30.08 -29.17 -4.40
N GLN A 38 30.21 -30.50 -4.42
CA GLN A 38 30.47 -31.26 -5.64
C GLN A 38 29.19 -31.97 -6.09
N ILE A 39 28.74 -31.68 -7.31
CA ILE A 39 27.55 -32.28 -7.91
C ILE A 39 27.97 -33.08 -9.13
N ASN A 40 27.69 -34.38 -9.11
CA ASN A 40 27.92 -35.28 -10.23
C ASN A 40 26.61 -35.44 -11.01
N VAL A 41 26.63 -35.08 -12.30
CA VAL A 41 25.47 -35.19 -13.20
C VAL A 41 25.81 -36.15 -14.33
N THR A 42 24.96 -37.16 -14.51
CA THR A 42 25.08 -38.18 -15.56
C THR A 42 24.10 -37.92 -16.68
N CYS A 43 24.58 -37.85 -17.92
CA CYS A 43 23.77 -37.73 -19.13
C CYS A 43 24.15 -38.86 -20.10
N GLY A 44 23.36 -39.95 -20.09
CA GLY A 44 23.75 -41.20 -20.74
C GLY A 44 25.06 -41.74 -20.14
N ASP A 45 26.02 -42.13 -20.97
CA ASP A 45 27.31 -42.69 -20.53
C ASP A 45 28.35 -41.63 -20.09
N LYS A 46 27.96 -40.35 -20.02
CA LYS A 46 28.87 -39.24 -19.68
C LYS A 46 28.61 -38.72 -18.27
N LEU A 47 29.66 -38.72 -17.45
CA LEU A 47 29.69 -38.12 -16.11
C LEU A 47 30.32 -36.72 -16.17
N THR A 48 29.62 -35.72 -15.63
CA THR A 48 30.13 -34.35 -15.47
C THR A 48 30.11 -33.95 -14.00
N THR A 49 31.22 -33.41 -13.49
CA THR A 49 31.35 -32.95 -12.11
C THR A 49 31.34 -31.42 -12.07
N ILE A 50 30.45 -30.84 -11.28
CA ILE A 50 30.33 -29.40 -11.06
C ILE A 50 30.75 -29.10 -9.63
N CYS A 51 31.79 -28.27 -9.46
CA CYS A 51 32.24 -27.79 -8.16
C CYS A 51 31.80 -26.33 -7.97
N LEU A 52 31.14 -26.04 -6.86
CA LEU A 52 30.67 -24.71 -6.51
C LEU A 52 31.39 -24.21 -5.26
N ASP A 53 32.04 -23.07 -5.39
CA ASP A 53 32.50 -22.25 -4.26
C ASP A 53 31.43 -21.16 -4.02
N ASN A 54 30.70 -21.28 -2.90
CA ASN A 54 29.76 -20.29 -2.36
C ASN A 54 28.30 -20.31 -2.92
N VAL A 55 27.33 -20.35 -2.02
CA VAL A 55 25.91 -20.69 -2.30
C VAL A 55 25.12 -19.57 -3.01
N LEU A 56 25.67 -18.35 -3.10
CA LEU A 56 24.95 -17.18 -3.64
C LEU A 56 24.87 -17.17 -5.18
N TYR A 57 25.71 -17.95 -5.88
CA TYR A 57 25.73 -17.98 -7.35
C TYR A 57 24.75 -18.99 -7.98
N LEU A 58 24.15 -19.88 -7.18
CA LEU A 58 23.39 -21.03 -7.69
C LEU A 58 21.99 -20.64 -8.24
N ILE A 59 21.35 -19.59 -7.70
CA ILE A 59 20.03 -19.13 -8.17
C ILE A 59 20.13 -18.39 -9.51
N LEU A 60 21.24 -17.70 -9.77
CA LEU A 60 21.48 -16.97 -11.02
C LEU A 60 21.87 -17.90 -12.18
N LEU A 61 22.60 -18.98 -11.90
CA LEU A 61 23.00 -19.97 -12.90
C LEU A 61 21.83 -20.87 -13.34
N LEU A 62 20.93 -21.26 -12.43
CA LEU A 62 19.76 -22.10 -12.76
C LEU A 62 18.70 -21.37 -13.59
N ARG A 63 18.66 -20.03 -13.59
CA ARG A 63 17.82 -19.24 -14.52
C ARG A 63 18.41 -19.07 -15.92
N ARG A 64 19.72 -19.29 -16.11
CA ARG A 64 20.41 -19.17 -17.42
C ARG A 64 20.75 -20.51 -18.09
N ALA A 65 20.61 -21.65 -17.40
CA ALA A 65 20.99 -22.96 -17.92
C ALA A 65 20.05 -23.55 -19.00
N ARG A 66 18.93 -22.89 -19.33
CA ARG A 66 18.02 -23.36 -20.37
C ARG A 66 18.57 -23.15 -21.79
N ASP A 67 19.51 -22.23 -21.97
CA ASP A 67 19.90 -21.73 -23.30
C ASP A 67 21.37 -21.96 -23.70
N TYR A 68 22.22 -22.57 -22.86
CA TYR A 68 23.67 -22.68 -23.13
C TYR A 68 24.26 -24.00 -22.63
N PHE A 69 24.08 -25.10 -23.36
CA PHE A 69 25.00 -26.24 -23.31
C PHE A 69 25.14 -26.92 -24.68
N SER A 70 25.95 -26.30 -25.55
CA SER A 70 26.80 -27.07 -26.45
C SER A 70 28.04 -27.49 -25.65
N CYS A 71 28.26 -28.80 -25.54
CA CYS A 71 29.35 -29.39 -24.75
C CYS A 71 30.73 -28.88 -25.21
N VAL A 72 31.41 -28.06 -24.41
CA VAL A 72 32.84 -27.80 -24.52
C VAL A 72 33.46 -27.83 -23.12
N PRO A 73 34.49 -28.66 -22.86
CA PRO A 73 35.13 -28.73 -21.55
C PRO A 73 36.04 -27.50 -21.33
N LEU A 74 35.84 -26.77 -20.23
CA LEU A 74 36.75 -25.75 -19.73
C LEU A 74 37.49 -26.31 -18.51
N GLN A 75 38.83 -26.29 -18.52
CA GLN A 75 39.68 -26.60 -17.37
C GLN A 75 39.80 -25.36 -16.48
N CYS A 76 39.70 -25.53 -15.16
CA CYS A 76 39.87 -24.45 -14.18
C CYS A 76 41.35 -24.27 -13.82
N GLU A 77 41.93 -23.10 -14.11
CA GLU A 77 43.16 -22.61 -13.47
C GLU A 77 42.84 -21.60 -12.37
N GLN A 78 43.63 -21.65 -11.29
CA GLN A 78 43.51 -20.84 -10.08
C GLN A 78 44.06 -19.42 -10.30
N VAL A 79 43.24 -18.38 -10.06
CA VAL A 79 43.68 -16.98 -10.08
C VAL A 79 43.79 -16.45 -8.66
N THR A 80 45.01 -16.11 -8.24
CA THR A 80 45.31 -15.39 -6.99
C THR A 80 45.40 -13.87 -7.24
N THR A 81 44.71 -13.06 -6.44
CA THR A 81 44.77 -11.59 -6.46
C THR A 81 45.77 -11.03 -5.42
N PRO A 82 46.56 -9.98 -5.74
CA PRO A 82 47.38 -9.26 -4.75
C PRO A 82 46.63 -8.06 -4.10
N ALA A 83 47.07 -7.70 -2.89
CA ALA A 83 46.50 -6.66 -2.03
C ALA A 83 46.84 -5.21 -2.45
N THR A 84 45.91 -4.28 -2.23
CA THR A 84 46.07 -2.84 -2.49
C THR A 84 46.47 -2.07 -1.24
N THR A 85 47.52 -1.25 -1.36
CA THR A 85 48.03 -0.34 -0.31
C THR A 85 47.48 1.08 -0.51
N THR A 86 47.18 1.75 0.59
CA THR A 86 46.67 3.12 0.72
C THR A 86 47.75 4.17 0.42
N ALA A 87 47.37 5.29 -0.23
CA ALA A 87 48.20 6.50 -0.32
C ALA A 87 47.35 7.78 -0.18
N GLN A 88 47.84 8.72 0.63
CA GLN A 88 47.29 10.05 0.93
C GLN A 88 48.10 11.16 0.23
N SER A 89 47.52 12.38 0.27
CA SER A 89 48.07 13.75 0.10
C SER A 89 47.80 14.47 -1.23
N PRO A 90 47.87 15.83 -1.30
CA PRO A 90 47.58 16.87 -0.30
C PRO A 90 46.72 18.05 -0.85
N THR A 91 46.39 18.96 0.06
CA THR A 91 45.62 20.21 -0.04
C THR A 91 46.33 21.34 -0.82
N THR A 92 45.57 22.20 -1.51
CA THR A 92 45.99 23.59 -1.83
C THR A 92 44.82 24.58 -1.73
N THR A 93 45.08 25.71 -1.10
CA THR A 93 44.17 26.80 -0.70
C THR A 93 44.32 28.02 -1.63
N THR A 94 43.24 28.75 -1.90
CA THR A 94 43.27 30.18 -2.26
C THR A 94 41.98 30.86 -1.80
N ALA A 95 42.08 32.07 -1.24
CA ALA A 95 41.09 32.69 -0.34
C ALA A 95 40.42 33.97 -0.91
N SER A 96 39.11 34.12 -0.60
CA SER A 96 38.32 35.29 -0.12
C SER A 96 38.21 36.59 -0.96
N PRO A 97 37.25 37.54 -0.69
CA PRO A 97 36.44 37.83 0.53
C PRO A 97 34.92 38.02 0.26
N SER A 98 33.97 38.32 1.16
CA SER A 98 33.69 38.46 2.62
C SER A 98 32.14 38.57 2.69
N THR A 99 31.41 38.10 3.70
CA THR A 99 31.03 38.93 4.87
C THR A 99 30.43 38.08 6.00
N SER A 100 30.95 38.37 7.21
CA SER A 100 30.39 38.22 8.56
C SER A 100 29.13 37.38 8.80
N HIS A 101 29.22 36.38 9.67
CA HIS A 101 28.42 36.25 10.90
C HIS A 101 29.29 35.57 11.99
N GLY A 102 29.25 36.13 13.20
CA GLY A 102 30.17 35.82 14.30
C GLY A 102 29.76 34.65 15.18
N THR A 103 30.80 33.90 15.56
CA THR A 103 31.10 33.35 16.90
C THR A 103 30.32 32.12 17.42
N THR A 104 30.96 30.99 17.18
CA THR A 104 31.21 29.79 18.01
C THR A 104 30.76 29.81 19.48
N ALA A 105 30.10 28.72 19.89
CA ALA A 105 30.17 28.21 21.27
C ALA A 105 30.60 26.73 21.27
N THR A 106 31.56 26.47 22.13
CA THR A 106 32.39 25.29 22.29
C THR A 106 31.63 24.07 22.82
N THR A 107 32.05 22.90 22.34
CA THR A 107 31.68 21.57 22.83
C THR A 107 31.96 21.44 24.33
N THR A 108 30.93 21.16 25.12
CA THR A 108 31.06 20.60 26.46
C THR A 108 30.23 19.33 26.51
N GLN A 109 30.88 18.19 26.75
CA GLN A 109 30.20 16.94 27.09
C GLN A 109 29.48 17.14 28.42
N GLY A 110 28.16 16.92 28.41
CA GLY A 110 27.29 16.94 29.57
C GLY A 110 26.02 16.17 29.23
N SER A 111 25.97 14.91 29.67
CA SER A 111 24.78 14.07 29.62
C SER A 111 23.70 14.68 30.51
N THR A 112 22.66 15.25 29.88
CA THR A 112 21.28 15.29 30.36
C THR A 112 20.39 15.56 29.15
N THR A 113 19.90 14.51 28.50
CA THR A 113 18.77 14.63 27.56
C THR A 113 17.53 15.02 28.37
N SER A 114 17.31 16.32 28.51
CA SER A 114 15.99 16.85 28.84
C SER A 114 15.10 16.58 27.64
N THR A 115 14.27 15.55 27.72
CA THR A 115 13.15 15.35 26.80
C THR A 115 12.15 16.45 27.06
N VAL A 116 12.32 17.58 26.38
CA VAL A 116 11.27 18.59 26.28
C VAL A 116 10.11 17.93 25.56
N GLN A 117 9.03 17.66 26.29
CA GLN A 117 7.79 17.18 25.69
C GLN A 117 7.31 18.25 24.69
N PRO A 118 6.95 17.87 23.46
CA PRO A 118 6.44 18.83 22.49
C PRO A 118 5.25 19.57 23.08
N VAL A 119 5.19 20.89 22.91
CA VAL A 119 4.03 21.67 23.34
C VAL A 119 2.83 21.21 22.52
N ALA A 120 1.71 20.89 23.15
CA ALA A 120 0.47 20.51 22.46
C ALA A 120 0.10 21.59 21.41
N GLY A 121 -0.34 21.14 20.23
CA GLY A 121 -0.64 22.02 19.09
C GLY A 121 0.57 22.40 18.23
N THR A 122 1.75 21.81 18.45
CA THR A 122 2.91 22.01 17.56
C THR A 122 2.69 21.29 16.24
N LEU A 123 2.84 21.98 15.12
CA LEU A 123 2.75 21.40 13.77
C LEU A 123 3.89 20.39 13.54
N LEU A 124 3.54 19.16 13.21
CA LEU A 124 4.45 18.05 12.90
C LEU A 124 4.62 17.83 11.39
N PHE A 125 3.55 18.03 10.63
CA PHE A 125 3.52 17.82 9.18
C PHE A 125 2.46 18.72 8.57
N GLU A 126 2.77 19.32 7.43
CA GLU A 126 1.84 20.07 6.62
C GLU A 126 2.13 19.83 5.14
N ASP A 127 1.06 19.65 4.37
CA ASP A 127 1.09 19.82 2.93
C ASP A 127 -0.12 20.67 2.53
N THR A 128 0.14 21.80 1.85
CA THR A 128 -0.89 22.70 1.29
C THR A 128 -1.02 22.56 -0.22
N PHE A 129 -0.36 21.56 -0.80
CA PHE A 129 -0.38 21.21 -2.21
C PHE A 129 -0.07 22.40 -3.13
N ASP A 130 0.88 23.26 -2.76
CA ASP A 130 1.42 24.29 -3.65
C ASP A 130 2.14 23.66 -4.85
N THR A 131 2.72 22.48 -4.62
CA THR A 131 3.23 21.57 -5.64
C THR A 131 2.82 20.12 -5.34
N PHE A 132 3.00 19.23 -6.32
CA PHE A 132 2.87 17.80 -6.05
C PHE A 132 4.22 17.23 -5.61
N ASP A 133 4.45 17.23 -4.29
CA ASP A 133 5.71 16.77 -3.70
C ASP A 133 5.81 15.23 -3.66
N LEU A 134 6.68 14.68 -4.51
CA LEU A 134 6.96 13.24 -4.58
C LEU A 134 7.98 12.76 -3.53
N ASP A 135 8.65 13.68 -2.82
CA ASP A 135 9.47 13.35 -1.65
C ASP A 135 8.59 13.12 -0.41
N VAL A 136 7.30 13.49 -0.48
CA VAL A 136 6.29 13.24 0.55
C VAL A 136 5.33 12.13 0.14
N TRP A 137 4.73 12.22 -1.05
CA TRP A 137 3.68 11.30 -1.49
C TRP A 137 4.18 10.28 -2.49
N GLU A 138 4.20 9.02 -2.07
CA GLU A 138 4.47 7.88 -2.93
C GLU A 138 3.17 7.36 -3.55
N HIS A 139 3.18 7.07 -4.85
CA HIS A 139 2.10 6.34 -5.50
C HIS A 139 2.18 4.85 -5.19
N GLU A 140 1.05 4.27 -4.78
CA GLU A 140 0.88 2.82 -4.86
C GLU A 140 0.61 2.42 -6.32
N ILE A 141 1.38 1.47 -6.85
CA ILE A 141 1.29 0.97 -8.22
C ILE A 141 0.87 -0.49 -8.18
N THR A 142 -0.40 -0.76 -8.46
CA THR A 142 -0.97 -2.12 -8.45
C THR A 142 -2.36 -2.18 -9.09
N ALA A 143 -2.66 -3.31 -9.72
CA ALA A 143 -3.99 -3.72 -10.18
C ALA A 143 -4.75 -4.61 -9.17
N GLY A 144 -4.18 -4.82 -7.99
CA GLY A 144 -4.73 -5.70 -6.95
C GLY A 144 -5.96 -5.12 -6.22
N GLY A 145 -6.24 -3.82 -6.37
CA GLY A 145 -7.28 -3.12 -5.63
C GLY A 145 -6.86 -2.85 -4.18
N GLY A 146 -7.85 -2.85 -3.27
CA GLY A 146 -7.70 -2.64 -1.82
C GLY A 146 -8.22 -3.81 -0.98
N GLY A 147 -8.55 -4.95 -1.60
CA GLY A 147 -9.13 -6.12 -0.91
C GLY A 147 -10.62 -6.31 -1.18
N ASN A 148 -11.25 -5.43 -1.99
CA ASN A 148 -12.67 -5.47 -2.33
C ASN A 148 -12.93 -5.77 -3.83
N TRP A 149 -11.92 -6.32 -4.53
CA TRP A 149 -11.98 -6.60 -5.98
C TRP A 149 -12.42 -5.40 -6.82
N GLU A 150 -11.92 -4.23 -6.47
CA GLU A 150 -12.27 -2.96 -7.10
C GLU A 150 -11.79 -2.91 -8.56
N PHE A 151 -12.47 -2.11 -9.37
CA PHE A 151 -12.37 -2.17 -10.83
C PHE A 151 -11.29 -1.23 -11.41
N GLN A 152 -10.58 -0.51 -10.55
CA GLN A 152 -9.44 0.31 -10.91
C GLN A 152 -8.11 -0.42 -10.73
N TYR A 153 -7.09 0.05 -11.45
CA TYR A 153 -5.70 -0.11 -11.02
C TYR A 153 -5.10 1.25 -10.68
N TYR A 154 -4.17 1.27 -9.74
CA TYR A 154 -3.46 2.46 -9.32
C TYR A 154 -2.13 2.59 -10.06
N THR A 155 -1.83 3.81 -10.49
CA THR A 155 -0.61 4.14 -11.21
C THR A 155 -0.18 5.58 -10.95
N ASN A 156 1.09 5.90 -11.22
CA ASN A 156 1.60 7.26 -11.18
C ASN A 156 1.36 7.95 -12.54
N ASN A 157 0.13 8.46 -12.72
CA ASN A 157 -0.27 9.17 -13.94
C ASN A 157 -0.88 10.54 -13.60
N ARG A 158 -0.46 11.58 -14.33
CA ARG A 158 -0.94 12.96 -14.16
C ARG A 158 -2.37 13.20 -14.67
N SER A 159 -2.96 12.26 -15.39
CA SER A 159 -4.41 12.23 -15.63
C SER A 159 -5.21 11.83 -14.40
N ASN A 160 -4.58 11.12 -13.45
CA ASN A 160 -5.25 10.56 -12.26
C ASN A 160 -4.83 11.23 -10.96
N SER A 161 -3.66 11.86 -10.90
CA SER A 161 -3.20 12.59 -9.73
C SER A 161 -2.37 13.80 -10.13
N TYR A 162 -2.79 14.99 -9.73
CA TYR A 162 -2.13 16.24 -10.10
C TYR A 162 -2.49 17.35 -9.13
N VAL A 163 -1.65 18.37 -9.06
CA VAL A 163 -1.91 19.59 -8.30
C VAL A 163 -2.26 20.72 -9.27
N ARG A 164 -3.32 21.48 -8.94
CA ARG A 164 -3.73 22.68 -9.66
C ARG A 164 -4.35 23.66 -8.68
N ASP A 165 -3.96 24.93 -8.75
CA ASP A 165 -4.51 26.01 -7.90
C ASP A 165 -4.46 25.67 -6.39
N ASN A 166 -3.34 25.10 -5.93
CA ASN A 166 -3.10 24.65 -4.56
C ASN A 166 -4.05 23.54 -4.07
N ILE A 167 -4.57 22.73 -5.00
CA ILE A 167 -5.46 21.61 -4.69
C ILE A 167 -4.88 20.37 -5.36
N LEU A 168 -4.72 19.31 -4.59
CA LEU A 168 -4.45 17.97 -5.10
C LEU A 168 -5.76 17.36 -5.61
N TYR A 169 -5.75 16.85 -6.83
CA TYR A 169 -6.83 16.11 -7.45
C TYR A 169 -6.45 14.64 -7.54
N ILE A 170 -7.33 13.75 -7.11
CA ILE A 170 -7.26 12.31 -7.35
C ILE A 170 -8.48 11.93 -8.17
N LYS A 171 -8.29 11.59 -9.45
CA LYS A 171 -9.36 11.45 -10.46
C LYS A 171 -9.31 10.07 -11.13
N PRO A 172 -10.41 9.29 -11.13
CA PRO A 172 -10.48 8.07 -11.91
C PRO A 172 -10.68 8.39 -13.40
N THR A 173 -10.12 7.58 -14.29
CA THR A 173 -10.28 7.69 -15.75
C THR A 173 -10.48 6.30 -16.36
N LEU A 174 -10.98 6.21 -17.59
CA LEU A 174 -11.10 4.92 -18.26
C LEU A 174 -9.72 4.41 -18.68
N THR A 175 -9.50 3.10 -18.56
CA THR A 175 -8.31 2.43 -19.13
C THR A 175 -8.33 2.51 -20.65
N ALA A 176 -9.51 2.35 -21.26
CA ALA A 176 -9.68 2.36 -22.71
C ALA A 176 -9.36 3.72 -23.37
N ASP A 177 -9.43 4.84 -22.65
CA ASP A 177 -9.06 6.16 -23.19
C ASP A 177 -7.57 6.23 -23.55
N LYS A 178 -6.73 5.46 -22.84
CA LYS A 178 -5.28 5.38 -23.07
C LYS A 178 -4.90 4.19 -23.95
N GLU A 179 -5.45 3.02 -23.65
CA GLU A 179 -5.00 1.75 -24.22
C GLU A 179 -5.89 1.25 -25.38
N GLY A 180 -7.07 1.83 -25.56
CA GLY A 180 -8.11 1.39 -26.50
C GLY A 180 -9.01 0.28 -25.95
N GLU A 181 -10.24 0.17 -26.49
CA GLU A 181 -11.26 -0.78 -26.01
C GLU A 181 -10.80 -2.25 -26.11
N GLY A 182 -10.05 -2.62 -27.15
CA GLY A 182 -9.55 -3.98 -27.35
C GLY A 182 -8.54 -4.43 -26.28
N PHE A 183 -7.86 -3.49 -25.62
CA PHE A 183 -6.88 -3.81 -24.58
C PHE A 183 -7.52 -4.51 -23.39
N LEU A 184 -8.73 -4.13 -23.01
CA LEU A 184 -9.42 -4.69 -21.85
C LEU A 184 -9.64 -6.21 -21.98
N THR A 185 -9.92 -6.70 -23.19
CA THR A 185 -10.30 -8.10 -23.45
C THR A 185 -9.18 -8.95 -24.02
N SER A 186 -8.08 -8.36 -24.49
CA SER A 186 -7.01 -9.09 -25.17
C SER A 186 -5.59 -8.60 -24.85
N GLY A 187 -5.47 -7.48 -24.15
CA GLY A 187 -4.19 -6.89 -23.77
C GLY A 187 -3.52 -7.61 -22.60
N THR A 188 -2.33 -7.14 -22.28
CA THR A 188 -1.59 -7.51 -21.08
C THR A 188 -1.17 -6.24 -20.36
N LEU A 189 -1.76 -5.99 -19.19
CA LEU A 189 -1.30 -4.97 -18.26
C LEU A 189 -0.04 -5.48 -17.56
N ASN A 190 1.04 -4.71 -17.66
CA ASN A 190 2.30 -4.98 -17.00
C ASN A 190 2.74 -3.74 -16.21
N LEU A 191 2.76 -3.86 -14.89
CA LEU A 191 3.13 -2.80 -13.95
C LEU A 191 4.47 -3.06 -13.27
N TRP A 192 5.24 -4.08 -13.68
CA TRP A 192 6.50 -4.43 -13.03
C TRP A 192 7.52 -3.30 -13.00
N GLY A 193 7.41 -2.34 -13.92
CA GLY A 193 8.32 -1.22 -14.04
C GLY A 193 9.70 -1.63 -14.57
N ALA A 194 10.46 -0.66 -15.07
CA ALA A 194 11.85 -0.86 -15.48
C ALA A 194 12.86 -0.18 -14.55
N SER A 195 12.39 0.65 -13.61
CA SER A 195 13.19 1.45 -12.70
C SER A 195 12.56 1.46 -11.30
N PRO A 196 13.32 1.80 -10.24
CA PRO A 196 12.78 1.91 -8.88
C PRO A 196 11.55 2.82 -8.76
N ALA A 197 11.45 3.87 -9.60
CA ALA A 197 10.39 4.88 -9.53
C ALA A 197 9.06 4.43 -10.15
N ASP A 198 9.04 3.35 -10.95
CA ASP A 198 7.85 2.79 -11.58
C ASP A 198 7.61 1.32 -11.20
N LEU A 199 8.32 0.81 -10.19
CA LEU A 199 8.11 -0.55 -9.71
C LEU A 199 6.69 -0.74 -9.17
N CYS A 200 6.07 -1.86 -9.55
CA CYS A 200 4.86 -2.33 -8.90
C CYS A 200 5.10 -2.48 -7.39
N THR A 201 4.23 -1.87 -6.59
CA THR A 201 4.34 -1.86 -5.14
C THR A 201 3.52 -2.95 -4.45
N GLY A 202 2.68 -3.68 -5.20
CA GLY A 202 1.85 -4.77 -4.66
C GLY A 202 1.47 -5.83 -5.70
N ASN A 203 2.03 -7.03 -5.58
CA ASN A 203 1.75 -8.15 -6.50
C ASN A 203 0.56 -9.03 -6.10
N ASN A 204 -0.05 -8.80 -4.93
CA ASN A 204 -1.22 -9.56 -4.51
C ASN A 204 -2.35 -9.45 -5.54
N TRP A 205 -3.12 -10.53 -5.71
CA TRP A 205 -4.28 -10.60 -6.61
C TRP A 205 -3.98 -10.16 -8.06
N TYR A 206 -2.87 -10.64 -8.61
CA TYR A 206 -2.42 -10.30 -9.97
C TYR A 206 -2.16 -8.79 -10.12
N GLY A 207 -1.64 -8.17 -9.07
CA GLY A 207 -1.49 -6.72 -8.99
C GLY A 207 -0.40 -6.14 -9.88
N CYS A 208 0.66 -6.89 -10.20
CA CYS A 208 1.73 -6.38 -11.07
C CYS A 208 1.59 -6.78 -12.53
N GLN A 209 0.76 -7.77 -12.84
CA GLN A 209 0.53 -8.20 -14.22
C GLN A 209 -0.83 -8.87 -14.35
N ARG A 210 -1.59 -8.49 -15.37
CA ARG A 210 -2.92 -9.05 -15.67
C ARG A 210 -3.12 -9.14 -17.18
N SER A 211 -3.68 -10.25 -17.66
CA SER A 211 -4.05 -10.39 -19.07
C SER A 211 -5.56 -10.38 -19.20
N GLY A 212 -6.06 -9.60 -20.15
CA GLY A 212 -7.48 -9.52 -20.46
C GLY A 212 -7.96 -10.77 -21.17
N SER A 213 -9.22 -11.10 -20.95
CA SER A 213 -9.98 -12.07 -21.73
C SER A 213 -11.39 -11.53 -21.95
N TYR A 214 -12.19 -12.20 -22.78
CA TYR A 214 -13.57 -11.78 -23.02
C TYR A 214 -14.41 -11.68 -21.73
N ASN A 215 -14.24 -12.62 -20.79
CA ASN A 215 -14.99 -12.63 -19.53
C ASN A 215 -14.29 -11.88 -18.39
N ASN A 216 -12.97 -12.05 -18.27
CA ASN A 216 -12.16 -11.40 -17.23
C ASN A 216 -11.34 -10.30 -17.88
N ILE A 217 -11.92 -9.10 -17.94
CA ILE A 217 -11.24 -7.95 -18.50
C ILE A 217 -10.13 -7.44 -17.58
N ILE A 218 -9.16 -6.75 -18.14
CA ILE A 218 -8.25 -5.89 -17.35
C ILE A 218 -9.10 -4.84 -16.63
N ASN A 219 -8.65 -4.38 -15.46
CA ASN A 219 -9.28 -3.32 -14.68
C ASN A 219 -9.70 -2.16 -15.62
N PRO A 220 -11.01 -1.92 -15.78
CA PRO A 220 -11.51 -0.93 -16.74
C PRO A 220 -11.19 0.52 -16.37
N ILE A 221 -10.76 0.76 -15.14
CA ILE A 221 -10.49 2.10 -14.60
C ILE A 221 -9.01 2.26 -14.23
N GLN A 222 -8.48 3.45 -14.46
CA GLN A 222 -7.22 3.96 -13.89
C GLN A 222 -7.55 4.92 -12.76
N SER A 223 -6.77 4.90 -11.68
CA SER A 223 -6.87 5.88 -10.61
C SER A 223 -5.52 6.07 -9.91
N ALA A 224 -5.50 6.81 -8.80
CA ALA A 224 -4.32 6.95 -7.96
C ALA A 224 -4.63 6.68 -6.48
N ARG A 225 -3.60 6.14 -5.79
CA ARG A 225 -3.55 5.96 -4.35
C ARG A 225 -2.20 6.47 -3.88
N LEU A 226 -2.22 7.47 -3.00
CA LEU A 226 -1.05 8.14 -2.47
C LEU A 226 -0.83 7.71 -1.03
N ARG A 227 0.43 7.56 -0.63
CA ARG A 227 0.80 7.16 0.73
C ARG A 227 2.09 7.81 1.20
N THR A 228 2.20 8.01 2.51
CA THR A 228 3.39 8.56 3.17
C THR A 228 4.27 7.50 3.85
N VAL A 229 4.07 6.21 3.55
CA VAL A 229 4.67 5.07 4.27
C VAL A 229 6.19 5.17 4.51
N ASN A 230 6.93 5.73 3.55
CA ASN A 230 8.39 5.88 3.61
C ASN A 230 8.86 7.26 4.09
N THR A 231 7.95 8.22 4.23
CA THR A 231 8.26 9.66 4.37
C THR A 231 7.73 10.22 5.68
N PHE A 232 6.48 9.91 6.03
CA PHE A 232 5.83 10.39 7.25
C PHE A 232 4.89 9.34 7.84
N ALA A 233 5.04 9.10 9.14
CA ALA A 233 4.10 8.34 9.96
C ALA A 233 4.14 8.92 11.37
N PHE A 234 3.03 8.85 12.08
CA PHE A 234 2.93 9.41 13.42
C PHE A 234 2.19 8.47 14.36
N LYS A 235 2.44 8.64 15.65
CA LYS A 235 1.69 8.01 16.72
C LYS A 235 1.31 9.06 17.74
N TYR A 236 0.02 9.12 18.00
CA TYR A 236 -0.63 10.18 18.75
C TYR A 236 -0.42 11.55 18.10
N GLY A 237 -1.46 12.35 18.14
CA GLY A 237 -1.51 13.63 17.45
C GLY A 237 -2.91 13.96 17.00
N LYS A 238 -3.05 15.16 16.45
CA LYS A 238 -4.26 15.60 15.79
C LYS A 238 -3.99 15.71 14.30
N ILE A 239 -4.72 14.97 13.47
CA ILE A 239 -4.69 15.12 12.01
C ILE A 239 -5.96 15.83 11.56
N GLU A 240 -5.80 16.77 10.63
CA GLU A 240 -6.89 17.49 9.97
C GLU A 240 -6.62 17.49 8.46
N ILE A 241 -7.57 16.97 7.69
CA ILE A 241 -7.51 16.97 6.23
C ILE A 241 -8.72 17.71 5.68
N GLU A 242 -8.47 18.77 4.93
CA GLU A 242 -9.52 19.56 4.26
C GLU A 242 -9.68 19.03 2.82
N ALA A 243 -10.82 18.39 2.53
CA ALA A 243 -11.09 17.75 1.26
C ALA A 243 -12.55 17.93 0.80
N GLN A 244 -12.77 17.88 -0.51
CA GLN A 244 -14.07 17.81 -1.17
C GLN A 244 -14.19 16.44 -1.84
N MET A 245 -15.29 15.73 -1.55
CA MET A 245 -15.52 14.40 -2.10
C MET A 245 -15.92 14.46 -3.58
N PRO A 246 -15.54 13.46 -4.39
CA PRO A 246 -16.00 13.33 -5.77
C PRO A 246 -17.49 12.99 -5.81
N LYS A 247 -18.14 13.37 -6.92
CA LYS A 247 -19.47 12.89 -7.30
C LYS A 247 -19.41 12.16 -8.64
N GLY A 248 -20.19 11.10 -8.75
CA GLY A 248 -20.20 10.19 -9.88
C GLY A 248 -20.52 8.78 -9.42
N ASP A 249 -21.32 8.07 -10.20
CA ASP A 249 -21.78 6.74 -9.83
C ASP A 249 -20.60 5.77 -9.68
N TRP A 250 -20.65 4.97 -8.62
CA TRP A 250 -19.72 3.88 -8.33
C TRP A 250 -18.30 4.33 -7.93
N ILE A 251 -18.09 5.62 -7.66
CA ILE A 251 -16.83 6.14 -7.12
C ILE A 251 -16.76 5.92 -5.61
N TRP A 252 -15.59 5.56 -5.09
CA TRP A 252 -15.32 5.34 -3.67
C TRP A 252 -14.04 6.07 -3.24
N PRO A 253 -14.13 7.35 -2.84
CA PRO A 253 -13.04 8.07 -2.18
C PRO A 253 -12.75 7.52 -0.77
N ALA A 254 -11.48 7.54 -0.37
CA ALA A 254 -11.08 7.25 1.00
C ALA A 254 -9.88 8.10 1.44
N ILE A 255 -9.91 8.55 2.70
CA ILE A 255 -8.80 9.17 3.43
C ILE A 255 -8.65 8.41 4.74
N TRP A 256 -7.50 7.78 4.93
CA TRP A 256 -7.33 6.73 5.92
C TRP A 256 -5.86 6.50 6.25
N LEU A 257 -5.62 5.67 7.25
CA LEU A 257 -4.31 5.40 7.79
C LEU A 257 -4.10 3.90 7.98
N LEU A 258 -2.89 3.45 7.66
CA LEU A 258 -2.42 2.08 7.93
C LEU A 258 -1.16 2.10 8.80
N PRO A 259 -0.91 1.03 9.57
CA PRO A 259 0.27 0.95 10.40
C PRO A 259 1.52 0.88 9.52
N LYS A 260 2.56 1.63 9.90
CA LYS A 260 3.88 1.56 9.22
C LYS A 260 4.50 0.16 9.30
N ARG A 261 4.14 -0.60 10.33
CA ARG A 261 4.59 -1.98 10.55
C ARG A 261 3.43 -2.82 11.06
N ASN A 262 3.34 -4.05 10.58
CA ASN A 262 2.39 -5.05 11.07
C ASN A 262 2.86 -5.67 12.39
N ALA A 263 2.92 -4.86 13.47
CA ALA A 263 3.48 -5.26 14.77
C ALA A 263 2.73 -6.45 15.41
N TYR A 264 1.44 -6.61 15.10
CA TYR A 264 0.56 -7.60 15.70
C TYR A 264 0.07 -8.66 14.69
N GLY A 265 0.65 -8.68 13.50
CA GLY A 265 0.27 -9.60 12.42
C GLY A 265 -0.53 -8.91 11.30
N GLN A 266 -1.10 -9.74 10.43
CA GLN A 266 -1.84 -9.25 9.26
C GLN A 266 -3.12 -8.51 9.65
N TRP A 267 -3.66 -7.73 8.71
CA TRP A 267 -4.93 -7.03 8.90
C TRP A 267 -6.04 -7.98 9.40
N PRO A 268 -6.89 -7.55 10.35
CA PRO A 268 -6.95 -6.23 10.99
C PRO A 268 -6.15 -6.18 12.30
N ALA A 269 -5.32 -7.19 12.60
CA ALA A 269 -4.65 -7.30 13.90
C ALA A 269 -3.69 -6.15 14.20
N SER A 270 -3.14 -5.51 13.17
CA SER A 270 -2.30 -4.31 13.30
C SER A 270 -3.04 -2.98 13.11
N GLY A 271 -4.36 -3.01 12.93
CA GLY A 271 -5.21 -1.82 12.87
C GLY A 271 -5.33 -1.18 11.47
N GLU A 272 -6.39 -0.40 11.31
CA GLU A 272 -6.68 0.54 10.22
C GLU A 272 -7.56 1.66 10.77
N ILE A 273 -7.35 2.90 10.32
CA ILE A 273 -8.13 4.05 10.76
C ILE A 273 -8.63 4.82 9.53
N ASP A 274 -9.93 4.85 9.31
CA ASP A 274 -10.56 5.54 8.20
C ASP A 274 -11.17 6.85 8.70
N LEU A 275 -10.56 7.97 8.31
CA LEU A 275 -11.10 9.31 8.63
C LEU A 275 -12.39 9.53 7.85
N VAL A 276 -12.39 9.16 6.58
CA VAL A 276 -13.58 9.24 5.74
C VAL A 276 -13.54 8.22 4.61
N GLU A 277 -14.66 7.52 4.48
CA GLU A 277 -15.07 6.84 3.25
C GLU A 277 -16.45 7.37 2.81
N CYS A 278 -16.65 7.48 1.51
CA CYS A 278 -17.89 7.98 0.92
C CYS A 278 -18.18 7.26 -0.41
N ARG A 279 -19.41 7.37 -0.91
CA ARG A 279 -19.82 6.88 -2.24
C ARG A 279 -20.14 8.07 -3.12
N GLY A 280 -19.63 8.11 -4.35
CA GLY A 280 -19.85 9.26 -5.24
C GLY A 280 -21.27 9.36 -5.82
N ASN A 281 -22.09 8.32 -5.70
CA ASN A 281 -23.45 8.29 -6.27
C ASN A 281 -24.33 9.41 -5.68
N LEU A 282 -25.06 10.12 -6.54
CA LEU A 282 -25.97 11.20 -6.11
C LEU A 282 -27.26 10.70 -5.46
N ASN A 283 -27.81 9.58 -5.94
CA ASN A 283 -29.12 9.08 -5.52
C ASN A 283 -29.07 7.60 -5.14
N LEU A 284 -28.06 7.21 -4.38
CA LEU A 284 -27.91 5.85 -3.86
C LEU A 284 -28.57 5.74 -2.49
N ALA A 285 -29.44 4.75 -2.32
CA ALA A 285 -30.18 4.52 -1.10
C ALA A 285 -30.11 3.07 -0.63
N ALA A 286 -30.12 2.87 0.68
CA ALA A 286 -30.34 1.59 1.32
C ALA A 286 -31.79 1.11 1.17
N GLU A 287 -32.09 -0.13 1.59
CA GLU A 287 -33.43 -0.74 1.46
C GLU A 287 -34.52 0.05 2.18
N ASP A 288 -34.16 0.74 3.27
CA ASP A 288 -35.06 1.58 4.07
C ASP A 288 -35.26 2.99 3.49
N GLY A 289 -34.63 3.29 2.35
CA GLY A 289 -34.65 4.60 1.69
C GLY A 289 -33.62 5.60 2.21
N THR A 290 -32.82 5.24 3.23
CA THR A 290 -31.73 6.07 3.73
C THR A 290 -30.73 6.31 2.62
N GLN A 291 -30.40 7.58 2.35
CA GLN A 291 -29.39 7.92 1.36
C GLN A 291 -28.00 7.51 1.87
N VAL A 292 -27.26 6.77 1.04
CA VAL A 292 -25.92 6.22 1.36
C VAL A 292 -24.89 6.59 0.30
N GLY A 293 -25.23 7.55 -0.56
CA GLY A 293 -24.38 8.11 -1.61
C GLY A 293 -23.46 9.23 -1.11
N VAL A 294 -23.26 10.26 -1.94
CA VAL A 294 -22.29 11.34 -1.72
C VAL A 294 -22.69 12.32 -0.60
N ASN A 295 -23.89 12.14 -0.05
CA ASN A 295 -24.39 12.87 1.10
C ASN A 295 -24.17 12.14 2.42
N GLN A 296 -23.60 10.92 2.40
CA GLN A 296 -23.22 10.17 3.58
C GLN A 296 -21.70 9.92 3.59
N MET A 297 -21.09 10.05 4.76
CA MET A 297 -19.72 9.60 5.02
C MET A 297 -19.69 8.58 6.16
N GLY A 298 -18.66 7.74 6.18
CA GLY A 298 -18.33 6.85 7.28
C GLY A 298 -16.91 7.10 7.81
N SER A 299 -16.74 7.09 9.14
CA SER A 299 -15.44 6.97 9.80
C SER A 299 -15.39 5.65 10.54
N THR A 300 -14.29 4.92 10.41
CA THR A 300 -14.20 3.55 10.89
C THR A 300 -12.82 3.26 11.48
N MET A 301 -12.78 2.38 12.47
CA MET A 301 -11.53 1.73 12.89
C MET A 301 -11.67 0.23 12.67
N HIS A 302 -10.68 -0.41 12.05
CA HIS A 302 -10.65 -1.86 11.91
C HIS A 302 -9.61 -2.44 12.87
N TRP A 303 -10.01 -3.46 13.61
CA TRP A 303 -9.20 -4.13 14.62
C TRP A 303 -9.82 -5.50 14.92
N GLY A 304 -9.01 -6.46 15.33
CA GLY A 304 -9.46 -7.82 15.61
C GLY A 304 -8.34 -8.82 15.37
N PRO A 305 -8.45 -10.06 15.88
CA PRO A 305 -7.35 -11.02 15.79
C PRO A 305 -7.01 -11.45 14.36
N TYR A 306 -7.99 -11.42 13.44
CA TYR A 306 -7.83 -11.79 12.02
C TYR A 306 -9.07 -11.39 11.20
N TRP A 307 -9.01 -11.47 9.85
CA TRP A 307 -10.06 -10.99 8.91
C TRP A 307 -11.51 -11.33 9.34
N PRO A 308 -11.89 -12.62 9.56
CA PRO A 308 -13.26 -12.93 9.97
C PRO A 308 -13.75 -12.32 11.29
N LEU A 309 -12.85 -11.88 12.18
CA LEU A 309 -13.19 -11.32 13.50
C LEU A 309 -12.88 -9.82 13.58
N ASN A 310 -13.01 -9.12 12.47
CA ASN A 310 -12.90 -7.68 12.45
C ASN A 310 -14.03 -7.01 13.27
N GLY A 311 -13.66 -6.28 14.32
CA GLY A 311 -14.54 -5.59 15.27
C GLY A 311 -15.05 -4.22 14.83
N TRP A 312 -14.82 -3.82 13.58
CA TRP A 312 -15.09 -2.47 13.05
C TRP A 312 -16.49 -1.92 13.35
N HIS A 313 -17.51 -2.78 13.40
CA HIS A 313 -18.89 -2.39 13.67
C HIS A 313 -19.07 -1.65 15.01
N GLN A 314 -18.19 -1.90 15.97
CA GLN A 314 -18.24 -1.26 17.29
C GLN A 314 -17.60 0.14 17.28
N THR A 315 -16.83 0.45 16.25
CA THR A 315 -16.02 1.67 16.10
C THR A 315 -16.27 2.30 14.74
N HIS A 316 -17.54 2.46 14.40
CA HIS A 316 -17.99 3.07 13.15
C HIS A 316 -19.02 4.15 13.44
N ALA A 317 -18.92 5.27 12.72
CA ALA A 317 -19.93 6.30 12.68
C ALA A 317 -20.26 6.66 11.24
N SER A 318 -21.55 6.84 10.96
CA SER A 318 -22.05 7.38 9.70
C SER A 318 -22.65 8.75 9.94
N VAL A 319 -22.37 9.70 9.05
CA VAL A 319 -22.97 11.04 9.07
C VAL A 319 -23.66 11.31 7.74
N ASN A 320 -24.94 11.64 7.81
CA ASN A 320 -25.75 12.08 6.68
C ASN A 320 -25.92 13.60 6.71
N LEU A 321 -25.63 14.26 5.60
CA LEU A 321 -25.97 15.67 5.42
C LEU A 321 -27.49 15.86 5.22
N PRO A 322 -28.02 17.06 5.52
CA PRO A 322 -29.42 17.39 5.21
C PRO A 322 -29.76 17.22 3.73
N ASP A 323 -31.06 17.04 3.45
CA ASP A 323 -31.58 16.83 2.09
C ASP A 323 -31.06 17.88 1.09
N GLY A 324 -30.59 17.38 -0.06
CA GLY A 324 -30.07 18.21 -1.15
C GLY A 324 -28.66 18.78 -0.91
N LYS A 325 -27.98 18.39 0.18
CA LYS A 325 -26.56 18.69 0.41
C LYS A 325 -25.69 17.46 0.23
N THR A 326 -24.48 17.68 -0.28
CA THR A 326 -23.51 16.61 -0.52
C THR A 326 -22.12 17.00 -0.05
N PHE A 327 -21.28 16.00 0.25
CA PHE A 327 -19.85 16.21 0.51
C PHE A 327 -19.08 16.64 -0.75
N ALA A 328 -19.73 16.68 -1.91
CA ALA A 328 -19.22 17.22 -3.15
C ALA A 328 -19.60 18.70 -3.37
N ASP A 329 -20.36 19.34 -2.48
CA ASP A 329 -20.75 20.74 -2.63
C ASP A 329 -19.61 21.72 -2.25
N GLY A 330 -18.65 21.27 -1.46
CA GLY A 330 -17.54 22.09 -0.97
C GLY A 330 -16.52 21.29 -0.18
N PHE A 331 -15.53 21.99 0.36
CA PHE A 331 -14.51 21.41 1.23
C PHE A 331 -15.06 21.22 2.65
N HIS A 332 -14.73 20.07 3.23
CA HIS A 332 -15.01 19.70 4.61
C HIS A 332 -13.71 19.31 5.31
N LYS A 333 -13.65 19.50 6.63
CA LYS A 333 -12.51 19.12 7.46
C LYS A 333 -12.79 17.76 8.12
N TYR A 334 -11.99 16.77 7.76
CA TYR A 334 -12.00 15.43 8.36
C TYR A 334 -10.86 15.35 9.37
N GLY A 335 -11.21 15.16 10.63
CA GLY A 335 -10.27 15.24 11.74
C GLY A 335 -10.21 13.98 12.58
N LEU A 336 -9.04 13.72 13.16
CA LEU A 336 -8.83 12.72 14.19
C LEU A 336 -7.94 13.32 15.28
N GLU A 337 -8.37 13.27 16.53
CA GLU A 337 -7.54 13.45 17.71
C GLU A 337 -7.24 12.08 18.31
N TRP A 338 -5.98 11.70 18.33
CA TRP A 338 -5.51 10.39 18.78
C TRP A 338 -4.53 10.58 19.92
N THR A 339 -4.88 10.10 21.10
CA THR A 339 -4.08 10.21 22.33
C THR A 339 -3.76 8.82 22.86
N SER A 340 -3.04 8.72 23.98
CA SER A 340 -2.90 7.46 24.71
C SER A 340 -4.21 6.95 25.32
N GLU A 341 -5.23 7.81 25.42
CA GLU A 341 -6.49 7.46 26.06
C GLU A 341 -7.55 6.93 25.10
N GLY A 342 -7.53 7.38 23.86
CA GLY A 342 -8.56 7.05 22.88
C GLY A 342 -8.40 7.82 21.57
N LEU A 343 -9.38 7.63 20.69
CA LEU A 343 -9.47 8.25 19.37
C LEU A 343 -10.80 8.97 19.23
N LYS A 344 -10.76 10.23 18.77
CA LYS A 344 -11.93 11.06 18.52
C LYS A 344 -11.94 11.56 17.09
N PHE A 345 -13.01 11.28 16.37
CA PHE A 345 -13.17 11.69 14.98
C PHE A 345 -14.05 12.93 14.88
N TYR A 346 -13.70 13.81 13.95
CA TYR A 346 -14.37 15.08 13.76
C TYR A 346 -14.74 15.30 12.28
N LEU A 347 -15.92 15.86 12.06
CA LEU A 347 -16.33 16.46 10.79
C LEU A 347 -16.61 17.94 11.03
N ASP A 348 -15.91 18.82 10.33
CA ASP A 348 -16.05 20.28 10.47
C ASP A 348 -16.02 20.73 11.95
N ASP A 349 -15.01 20.26 12.68
CA ASP A 349 -14.80 20.52 14.11
C ASP A 349 -15.90 19.96 15.05
N THR A 350 -16.86 19.21 14.51
CA THR A 350 -17.90 18.51 15.28
C THR A 350 -17.48 17.07 15.56
N LEU A 351 -17.49 16.64 16.83
CA LEU A 351 -17.21 15.26 17.23
C LEU A 351 -18.29 14.32 16.68
N ILE A 352 -17.88 13.26 15.98
CA ILE A 352 -18.79 12.26 15.37
C ILE A 352 -18.60 10.84 15.90
N LEU A 353 -17.43 10.52 16.45
CA LEU A 353 -17.10 9.23 17.04
C LEU A 353 -16.07 9.43 18.16
N ASP A 354 -16.28 8.80 19.31
CA ASP A 354 -15.36 8.79 20.46
C ASP A 354 -15.13 7.35 20.89
N VAL A 355 -13.87 6.89 20.81
CA VAL A 355 -13.48 5.50 21.09
C VAL A 355 -12.47 5.48 22.23
N ASP A 356 -12.91 4.95 23.36
CA ASP A 356 -12.06 4.54 24.49
C ASP A 356 -12.33 3.05 24.78
N PRO A 357 -11.36 2.15 24.56
CA PRO A 357 -11.55 0.73 24.82
C PRO A 357 -11.55 0.37 26.31
N GLY A 358 -11.38 1.37 27.20
CA GLY A 358 -11.31 1.17 28.64
C GLY A 358 -9.95 0.61 29.08
N THR A 359 -9.81 0.35 30.38
CA THR A 359 -8.52 -0.04 30.99
C THR A 359 -7.94 -1.35 30.45
N ASN A 360 -8.81 -2.24 29.95
CA ASN A 360 -8.40 -3.56 29.49
C ASN A 360 -8.18 -3.63 27.96
N GLY A 361 -8.39 -2.52 27.26
CA GLY A 361 -8.05 -2.38 25.85
C GLY A 361 -8.98 -3.11 24.88
N PHE A 362 -8.59 -3.10 23.60
CA PHE A 362 -9.47 -3.54 22.50
C PHE A 362 -9.86 -5.01 22.54
N TRP A 363 -9.06 -5.88 23.18
CA TRP A 363 -9.43 -7.29 23.32
C TRP A 363 -10.74 -7.47 24.09
N ASP A 364 -10.82 -6.82 25.26
CA ASP A 364 -11.99 -6.84 26.12
C ASP A 364 -13.13 -6.02 25.52
N TYR A 365 -12.82 -4.88 24.88
CA TYR A 365 -13.80 -4.08 24.14
C TYR A 365 -14.53 -4.93 23.08
N GLY A 366 -13.81 -5.79 22.36
CA GLY A 366 -14.37 -6.74 21.40
C GLY A 366 -15.06 -7.98 21.98
N ALA A 367 -14.99 -8.19 23.30
CA ALA A 367 -15.50 -9.37 23.99
C ALA A 367 -15.03 -10.70 23.35
N PHE A 368 -13.78 -10.76 22.88
CA PHE A 368 -13.28 -11.91 22.10
C PHE A 368 -13.18 -13.19 22.94
N ASP A 369 -12.81 -13.11 24.23
CA ASP A 369 -12.78 -14.28 25.12
C ASP A 369 -14.17 -14.94 25.27
N ASN A 370 -15.24 -14.13 25.23
CA ASN A 370 -16.61 -14.61 25.40
C ASN A 370 -17.19 -15.13 24.08
N THR A 371 -16.94 -14.42 22.98
CA THR A 371 -17.51 -14.75 21.67
C THR A 371 -16.74 -15.86 20.95
N HIS A 372 -15.43 -15.97 21.21
CA HIS A 372 -14.52 -16.89 20.53
C HIS A 372 -13.51 -17.49 21.53
N PRO A 373 -13.95 -18.29 22.51
CA PRO A 373 -13.07 -18.80 23.54
C PRO A 373 -11.91 -19.63 22.96
N GLY A 374 -10.70 -19.39 23.48
CA GLY A 374 -9.50 -20.17 23.14
C GLY A 374 -8.72 -19.68 21.92
N ILE A 375 -9.09 -18.53 21.34
CA ILE A 375 -8.24 -17.86 20.36
C ILE A 375 -7.13 -17.06 21.05
N ASP A 376 -5.97 -16.99 20.42
CA ASP A 376 -4.84 -16.22 20.96
C ASP A 376 -5.07 -14.72 20.77
N ASN A 377 -4.86 -13.96 21.84
CA ASN A 377 -4.89 -12.50 21.80
C ASN A 377 -3.58 -11.95 21.22
N PRO A 378 -3.57 -11.35 20.01
CA PRO A 378 -2.35 -10.82 19.41
C PRO A 378 -1.76 -9.62 20.17
N TRP A 379 -2.56 -8.98 21.04
CA TRP A 379 -2.19 -7.81 21.82
C TRP A 379 -1.82 -8.13 23.27
N ALA A 380 -1.86 -9.40 23.70
CA ALA A 380 -1.66 -9.82 25.09
C ALA A 380 -0.34 -9.32 25.72
N ASN A 381 0.68 -9.08 24.90
CA ASN A 381 2.00 -8.62 25.36
C ASN A 381 2.18 -7.10 25.22
N SER A 382 1.20 -6.36 24.70
CA SER A 382 1.27 -4.90 24.69
C SER A 382 0.88 -4.36 26.07
N PRO A 383 1.69 -3.47 26.66
CA PRO A 383 1.32 -2.78 27.89
C PRO A 383 0.33 -1.62 27.63
N ASN A 384 -0.06 -1.37 26.38
CA ASN A 384 -0.88 -0.23 25.99
C ASN A 384 -2.32 -0.68 25.69
N LYS A 385 -3.30 -0.07 26.36
CA LYS A 385 -4.72 -0.36 26.14
C LYS A 385 -5.18 -0.10 24.70
N LEU A 386 -4.48 0.76 23.97
CA LEU A 386 -4.83 1.11 22.61
C LEU A 386 -4.30 0.15 21.56
N ALA A 387 -3.52 -0.90 21.91
CA ALA A 387 -3.13 -1.91 20.92
C ALA A 387 -4.38 -2.41 20.16
N PRO A 388 -4.40 -2.35 18.81
CA PRO A 388 -3.25 -2.17 17.93
C PRO A 388 -2.87 -0.73 17.53
N PHE A 389 -3.65 0.26 17.92
CA PHE A 389 -3.45 1.70 17.70
C PHE A 389 -2.44 2.32 18.67
N ASP A 390 -1.39 1.57 19.02
CA ASP A 390 -0.24 2.01 19.81
C ASP A 390 1.07 2.02 19.01
N GLN A 391 0.95 1.89 17.68
CA GLN A 391 2.03 1.93 16.68
C GLN A 391 1.97 3.22 15.85
N GLU A 392 2.98 3.50 15.03
CA GLU A 392 2.95 4.59 14.05
C GLU A 392 2.10 4.20 12.83
N PHE A 393 1.29 5.15 12.35
CA PHE A 393 0.45 5.00 11.17
C PHE A 393 0.81 6.04 10.11
N TYR A 394 0.77 5.65 8.84
CA TYR A 394 0.99 6.53 7.69
C TYR A 394 -0.33 6.87 7.01
N ILE A 395 -0.35 8.01 6.30
CA ILE A 395 -1.55 8.56 5.65
C ILE A 395 -1.71 7.96 4.27
N ILE A 396 -2.96 7.68 3.88
CA ILE A 396 -3.38 7.19 2.57
C ILE A 396 -4.54 8.02 2.05
N MET A 397 -4.49 8.38 0.76
CA MET A 397 -5.60 9.02 0.06
C MET A 397 -5.78 8.36 -1.31
N ASN A 398 -7.01 7.96 -1.65
CA ASN A 398 -7.29 7.35 -2.95
C ASN A 398 -8.72 7.57 -3.41
N VAL A 399 -8.94 7.27 -4.69
CA VAL A 399 -10.27 7.10 -5.27
C VAL A 399 -10.37 5.72 -5.91
N ALA A 400 -11.08 4.81 -5.27
CA ALA A 400 -11.46 3.51 -5.81
C ALA A 400 -12.73 3.62 -6.67
N VAL A 401 -13.02 2.59 -7.47
CA VAL A 401 -14.23 2.50 -8.29
C VAL A 401 -14.80 1.08 -8.28
N GLY A 402 -16.10 0.96 -7.99
CA GLY A 402 -16.83 -0.30 -7.98
C GLY A 402 -16.30 -1.31 -6.94
N GLY A 403 -16.21 -2.58 -7.34
CA GLY A 403 -15.85 -3.70 -6.46
C GLY A 403 -17.04 -4.53 -5.98
N THR A 404 -16.76 -5.62 -5.27
CA THR A 404 -17.74 -6.66 -4.94
C THR A 404 -18.12 -6.76 -3.45
N GLY A 405 -17.82 -5.75 -2.65
CA GLY A 405 -18.25 -5.69 -1.24
C GLY A 405 -18.73 -4.31 -0.76
N TYR A 406 -18.07 -3.21 -1.16
CA TYR A 406 -18.43 -1.86 -0.71
C TYR A 406 -19.81 -1.34 -1.18
N PHE A 407 -20.21 -1.69 -2.40
CA PHE A 407 -21.54 -1.38 -2.95
C PHE A 407 -22.45 -2.60 -2.75
N SER A 408 -23.37 -2.53 -1.79
CA SER A 408 -24.32 -3.63 -1.53
C SER A 408 -25.21 -3.92 -2.74
N ASP A 409 -25.54 -5.18 -2.97
CA ASP A 409 -26.54 -5.59 -3.97
C ASP A 409 -27.97 -5.15 -3.56
N SER A 410 -28.18 -4.81 -2.29
CA SER A 410 -29.46 -4.29 -1.80
C SER A 410 -29.66 -2.80 -2.02
N PHE A 411 -28.60 -2.06 -2.40
CA PHE A 411 -28.73 -0.63 -2.64
C PHE A 411 -29.48 -0.36 -3.93
N THR A 412 -30.29 0.70 -3.91
CA THR A 412 -30.98 1.21 -5.08
C THR A 412 -30.31 2.50 -5.54
N ASN A 413 -30.15 2.70 -6.85
CA ASN A 413 -29.62 3.93 -7.43
C ASN A 413 -30.55 4.41 -8.53
N THR A 414 -30.78 5.73 -8.60
CA THR A 414 -31.67 6.33 -9.60
C THR A 414 -30.94 7.39 -10.44
N PRO A 415 -31.24 7.47 -11.76
CA PRO A 415 -32.24 6.69 -12.49
C PRO A 415 -31.77 5.29 -12.93
N LYS A 416 -30.49 4.95 -12.74
CA LYS A 416 -29.89 3.69 -13.19
C LYS A 416 -29.45 2.86 -11.99
N ALA A 417 -29.94 1.63 -11.91
CA ALA A 417 -29.55 0.69 -10.87
C ALA A 417 -28.09 0.25 -11.02
N LYS A 418 -27.56 -0.38 -9.96
CA LYS A 418 -26.24 -1.02 -9.98
C LYS A 418 -26.16 -2.06 -11.11
N PRO A 419 -25.18 -1.98 -12.02
CA PRO A 419 -25.12 -2.85 -13.19
C PRO A 419 -24.47 -4.22 -12.96
N TRP A 420 -23.93 -4.49 -11.77
CA TRP A 420 -23.31 -5.79 -11.43
C TRP A 420 -23.84 -6.33 -10.09
N LEU A 421 -23.75 -7.65 -9.93
CA LEU A 421 -23.92 -8.32 -8.64
C LEU A 421 -22.56 -8.58 -8.00
N ASN A 422 -22.48 -8.52 -6.67
CA ASN A 422 -21.25 -8.81 -5.93
C ASN A 422 -20.78 -10.27 -6.09
N THR A 423 -21.69 -11.16 -6.46
CA THR A 423 -21.41 -12.58 -6.75
C THR A 423 -21.12 -12.87 -8.22
N SER A 424 -21.19 -11.86 -9.10
CA SER A 424 -20.93 -12.06 -10.54
C SER A 424 -19.47 -12.44 -10.78
N PRO A 425 -19.19 -13.54 -11.52
CA PRO A 425 -17.82 -13.87 -11.91
C PRO A 425 -17.25 -12.89 -12.94
N THR A 426 -18.09 -12.02 -13.51
CA THR A 426 -17.72 -11.01 -14.51
C THR A 426 -18.06 -9.60 -14.04
N ALA A 427 -18.15 -9.35 -12.73
CA ALA A 427 -18.62 -8.07 -12.17
C ALA A 427 -17.96 -6.82 -12.78
N ALA A 428 -16.63 -6.83 -12.97
CA ALA A 428 -15.91 -5.71 -13.59
C ALA A 428 -16.32 -5.50 -15.06
N LYS A 429 -16.60 -6.59 -15.79
CA LYS A 429 -17.11 -6.54 -17.16
C LYS A 429 -18.55 -6.05 -17.20
N ASP A 430 -19.42 -6.56 -16.32
CA ASP A 430 -20.84 -6.14 -16.23
C ASP A 430 -20.93 -4.63 -15.93
N PHE A 431 -20.08 -4.15 -15.01
CA PHE A 431 -19.87 -2.73 -14.75
C PHE A 431 -19.45 -1.98 -16.02
N TYR A 432 -18.43 -2.45 -16.73
CA TYR A 432 -17.90 -1.75 -17.90
C TYR A 432 -18.84 -1.76 -19.11
N ASP A 433 -19.55 -2.86 -19.35
CA ASP A 433 -20.56 -2.96 -20.41
C ASP A 433 -21.69 -1.93 -20.21
N ALA A 434 -21.99 -1.59 -18.96
CA ALA A 434 -22.97 -0.56 -18.60
C ALA A 434 -22.38 0.87 -18.58
N LYS A 435 -21.16 1.10 -19.11
CA LYS A 435 -20.48 2.42 -19.09
C LYS A 435 -21.35 3.57 -19.58
N ALA A 436 -22.18 3.34 -20.59
CA ALA A 436 -23.08 4.38 -21.12
C ALA A 436 -24.12 4.88 -20.10
N ASP A 437 -24.45 4.08 -19.08
CA ASP A 437 -25.42 4.42 -18.05
C ASP A 437 -24.80 5.23 -16.90
N TRP A 438 -23.56 4.94 -16.50
CA TRP A 438 -22.94 5.57 -15.32
C TRP A 438 -21.84 6.58 -15.65
N TYR A 439 -21.06 6.40 -16.71
CA TYR A 439 -19.93 7.30 -17.01
C TYR A 439 -20.33 8.75 -17.26
N PRO A 440 -21.49 9.05 -17.90
CA PRO A 440 -21.96 10.44 -18.01
C PRO A 440 -22.12 11.15 -16.66
N THR A 441 -22.38 10.42 -15.56
CA THR A 441 -22.50 11.00 -14.21
C THR A 441 -21.17 11.54 -13.67
N TRP A 442 -20.04 11.12 -14.25
CA TRP A 442 -18.70 11.62 -13.92
C TRP A 442 -18.37 12.92 -14.65
N ASN A 443 -19.28 13.39 -15.51
CA ASN A 443 -19.17 14.66 -16.21
C ASN A 443 -17.88 14.80 -17.06
N PRO A 444 -17.45 13.77 -17.84
CA PRO A 444 -16.13 13.73 -18.48
C PRO A 444 -15.87 14.89 -19.45
N ASP A 445 -16.92 15.38 -20.12
CA ASP A 445 -16.84 16.46 -21.11
C ASP A 445 -16.95 17.87 -20.51
N THR A 446 -17.12 17.98 -19.19
CA THR A 446 -17.25 19.26 -18.49
C THR A 446 -16.20 19.36 -17.39
N ASN A 447 -15.60 20.54 -17.23
CA ASN A 447 -14.54 20.78 -16.25
C ASN A 447 -13.46 19.67 -16.22
N ASN A 448 -13.10 19.11 -17.39
CA ASN A 448 -12.13 18.03 -17.52
C ASN A 448 -12.45 16.77 -16.67
N GLY A 449 -13.73 16.49 -16.39
CA GLY A 449 -14.17 15.36 -15.55
C GLY A 449 -13.80 15.49 -14.07
N GLU A 450 -13.45 16.69 -13.60
CA GLU A 450 -12.99 16.91 -12.22
C GLU A 450 -14.09 16.83 -11.16
N ASP A 451 -15.35 16.70 -11.56
CA ASP A 451 -16.45 16.39 -10.65
C ASP A 451 -16.26 14.99 -10.02
N ALA A 452 -15.65 14.06 -10.76
CA ALA A 452 -15.28 12.72 -10.31
C ALA A 452 -13.97 12.69 -9.51
N ALA A 453 -13.31 13.83 -9.28
CA ALA A 453 -12.05 13.89 -8.55
C ALA A 453 -12.28 14.19 -7.06
N MET A 454 -11.63 13.42 -6.18
CA MET A 454 -11.42 13.87 -4.80
C MET A 454 -10.42 15.01 -4.82
N LYS A 455 -10.77 16.10 -4.14
CA LYS A 455 -9.95 17.32 -4.10
C LYS A 455 -9.47 17.54 -2.68
N ILE A 456 -8.18 17.71 -2.49
CA ILE A 456 -7.57 17.86 -1.18
C ILE A 456 -6.84 19.19 -1.16
N LYS A 457 -7.21 20.04 -0.20
CA LYS A 457 -6.68 21.39 -0.05
C LYS A 457 -5.56 21.44 0.96
N SER A 458 -5.60 20.62 2.00
CA SER A 458 -4.48 20.52 2.93
C SER A 458 -4.53 19.26 3.79
N VAL A 459 -3.35 18.85 4.25
CA VAL A 459 -3.14 17.84 5.29
C VAL A 459 -2.30 18.48 6.39
N ARG A 460 -2.76 18.44 7.65
CA ARG A 460 -2.01 18.95 8.80
C ARG A 460 -2.01 17.95 9.94
N VAL A 461 -0.86 17.78 10.59
CA VAL A 461 -0.72 16.94 11.78
C VAL A 461 -0.05 17.74 12.88
N TYR A 462 -0.59 17.65 14.10
CA TYR A 462 -0.11 18.38 15.28
C TYR A 462 0.14 17.44 16.45
N THR A 463 1.00 17.86 17.38
CA THR A 463 1.15 17.23 18.70
C THR A 463 -0.10 17.45 19.55
N VAL A 464 -0.40 16.52 20.46
CA VAL A 464 -1.53 16.58 21.41
C VAL A 464 -1.07 16.40 22.84
#